data_AF-A0A970R3Q0-F1
#
_entry.id   AF-A0A970R3Q0-F1
#
_cell.length_a   1.000
_cell.length_b   1.000
_cell.length_c   1.000
_cell.angle_alpha   90.00
_cell.angle_beta   90.00
_cell.angle_gamma   90.00
#
_symmetry.space_group_name_H-M   'P 1'
#
loop_
_entity.id
_entity.type
_entity.pdbx_description
1 polymer ?
#
loop_
_entity_poly.entity_id
_entity_poly.type
_entity_poly.pdbx_seq_one_letter_code
_entity_poly.pdbx_strand_id
1 'polypeptide(L)'
;MKNDKQIARFFTEEGFWKKIKSYSRRAGLQVVHAALLLYYLMQSSSVPIKAKAGIAAALGYFILPMDIIPDIALVAGFTDDLAVLMFALSQVSHYITDEVKQNARVRLQQWFPRAKAEHLERIESRLGAVKE
;
A
#
# COMPACT_ATOMS: atom_id res chain seq x y z
N MET A 1 -12.59 -36.01 18.93
CA MET A 1 -13.80 -36.26 18.11
C MET A 1 -14.97 -35.28 18.32
N LYS A 2 -15.11 -34.51 19.42
CA LYS A 2 -16.14 -33.44 19.51
C LYS A 2 -15.74 -32.11 18.86
N ASN A 3 -14.44 -31.86 18.68
CA ASN A 3 -13.90 -30.60 18.13
C ASN A 3 -13.98 -30.51 16.60
N ASP A 4 -13.85 -31.65 15.91
CA ASP A 4 -13.73 -31.70 14.44
C ASP A 4 -15.02 -31.27 13.74
N LYS A 5 -16.18 -31.50 14.38
CA LYS A 5 -17.49 -31.08 13.88
C LYS A 5 -17.79 -29.58 14.09
N GLN A 6 -17.09 -28.91 15.01
CA GLN A 6 -17.27 -27.46 15.20
C GLN A 6 -16.46 -26.66 14.17
N ILE A 7 -15.22 -27.05 13.88
CA ILE A 7 -14.38 -26.37 12.87
C ILE A 7 -15.02 -26.45 11.47
N ALA A 8 -15.57 -27.62 11.12
CA ALA A 8 -16.31 -27.81 9.87
C ALA A 8 -17.61 -26.98 9.75
N ARG A 9 -18.17 -26.48 10.86
CA ARG A 9 -19.35 -25.58 10.85
C ARG A 9 -18.99 -24.11 10.62
N PHE A 10 -17.77 -23.69 10.93
CA PHE A 10 -17.31 -22.31 10.72
C PHE A 10 -16.48 -22.13 9.45
N PHE A 11 -15.89 -23.21 8.93
CA PHE A 11 -15.12 -23.20 7.69
C PHE A 11 -15.96 -23.74 6.54
N THR A 12 -16.55 -22.83 5.76
CA THR A 12 -17.11 -23.17 4.44
C THR A 12 -16.13 -22.73 3.37
N GLU A 13 -16.00 -23.52 2.31
CA GLU A 13 -15.15 -23.19 1.16
C GLU A 13 -15.56 -21.83 0.56
N GLU A 14 -16.87 -21.57 0.42
CA GLU A 14 -17.39 -20.28 -0.04
C GLU A 14 -16.97 -19.13 0.89
N GLY A 15 -17.08 -19.32 2.21
CA GLY A 15 -16.67 -18.33 3.21
C GLY A 15 -15.18 -18.03 3.13
N PHE A 16 -14.36 -19.06 2.92
CA PHE A 16 -12.91 -18.92 2.74
C PHE A 16 -12.58 -18.10 1.49
N TRP A 17 -13.11 -18.45 0.31
CA TRP A 17 -12.86 -17.71 -0.93
C TRP A 17 -13.34 -16.27 -0.84
N LYS A 18 -14.51 -16.03 -0.21
CA LYS A 18 -15.03 -14.69 0.04
C LYS A 18 -14.08 -13.88 0.94
N LYS A 19 -13.54 -14.51 1.99
CA LYS A 19 -12.56 -13.89 2.90
C LYS A 19 -11.28 -13.52 2.16
N ILE A 20 -10.67 -14.45 1.43
CA ILE A 20 -9.46 -14.20 0.63
C ILE A 20 -9.68 -13.08 -0.38
N LYS A 21 -10.75 -13.14 -1.17
CA LYS A 21 -11.08 -12.10 -2.17
C LYS A 21 -11.23 -10.72 -1.52
N SER A 22 -11.85 -10.66 -0.35
CA SER A 22 -11.97 -9.41 0.40
C SER A 22 -10.60 -8.91 0.91
N TYR A 23 -9.72 -9.78 1.37
CA TYR A 23 -8.38 -9.38 1.83
C TYR A 23 -7.51 -8.92 0.67
N SER A 24 -7.43 -9.69 -0.42
CA SER A 24 -6.63 -9.34 -1.60
C SER A 24 -7.04 -7.99 -2.18
N ARG A 25 -8.35 -7.70 -2.23
CA ARG A 25 -8.86 -6.41 -2.68
C ARG A 25 -8.41 -5.26 -1.76
N ARG A 26 -8.45 -5.45 -0.43
CA ARG A 26 -8.02 -4.44 0.55
C ARG A 26 -6.51 -4.22 0.48
N ALA A 27 -5.74 -5.30 0.44
CA ALA A 27 -4.29 -5.25 0.32
C ALA A 27 -3.87 -4.53 -0.97
N GLY A 28 -4.46 -4.90 -2.12
CA GLY A 28 -4.21 -4.23 -3.39
C GLY A 28 -4.55 -2.73 -3.36
N LEU A 29 -5.68 -2.36 -2.74
CA LEU A 29 -6.02 -0.94 -2.55
C LEU A 29 -4.97 -0.20 -1.71
N GLN A 30 -4.48 -0.80 -0.63
CA GLN A 30 -3.47 -0.18 0.23
C GLN A 30 -2.14 0.01 -0.51
N VAL A 31 -1.66 -1.03 -1.19
CA VAL A 31 -0.40 -1.00 -1.97
C VAL A 31 -0.47 0.07 -3.05
N VAL A 32 -1.52 0.05 -3.87
CA VAL A 32 -1.68 1.02 -4.96
C VAL A 32 -1.83 2.44 -4.42
N HIS A 33 -2.58 2.63 -3.33
CA HIS A 33 -2.70 3.95 -2.73
C HIS A 33 -1.35 4.48 -2.22
N ALA A 34 -0.58 3.65 -1.51
CA ALA A 34 0.72 4.04 -1.01
C ALA A 34 1.69 4.41 -2.15
N ALA A 35 1.72 3.61 -3.22
CA ALA A 35 2.51 3.89 -4.40
C ALA A 35 2.09 5.20 -5.10
N LEU A 36 0.78 5.47 -5.20
CA LEU A 36 0.28 6.72 -5.79
C LEU A 36 0.67 7.95 -4.97
N LEU A 37 0.58 7.89 -3.64
CA LEU A 37 1.01 8.99 -2.77
C LEU A 37 2.50 9.30 -2.98
N LEU A 38 3.35 8.27 -2.96
CA LEU A 38 4.78 8.40 -3.25
C LEU A 38 5.04 8.99 -4.64
N TYR A 39 4.33 8.51 -5.66
CA TYR A 39 4.45 9.00 -7.03
C TYR A 39 4.12 10.49 -7.17
N TYR A 40 3.05 10.96 -6.52
CA TYR A 40 2.67 12.38 -6.56
C TYR A 40 3.59 13.26 -5.68
N LEU A 41 4.07 12.74 -4.54
CA LEU A 41 5.11 13.41 -3.76
C LEU A 41 6.41 13.59 -4.55
N MET A 42 6.81 12.59 -5.34
CA MET A 42 8.00 12.67 -6.19
C MET A 42 7.91 13.83 -7.21
N GLN A 43 6.71 14.16 -7.67
CA GLN A 43 6.45 15.26 -8.59
C GLN A 43 6.36 16.62 -7.89
N SER A 44 5.98 16.67 -6.62
CA SER A 44 5.82 17.92 -5.87
C SER A 44 7.15 18.68 -5.76
N SER A 45 7.13 20.00 -5.98
CA SER A 45 8.28 20.89 -5.78
C SER A 45 8.63 21.08 -4.30
N SER A 46 7.68 20.80 -3.40
CA SER A 46 7.87 20.93 -1.94
C SER A 46 8.79 19.86 -1.34
N VAL A 47 9.02 18.75 -2.05
CA VAL A 47 9.83 17.63 -1.58
C VAL A 47 11.30 17.84 -1.98
N PRO A 48 12.25 17.87 -1.04
CA PRO A 48 13.67 17.99 -1.36
C PRO A 48 14.20 16.84 -2.22
N ILE A 49 15.18 17.11 -3.08
CA ILE A 49 15.77 16.10 -3.99
C ILE A 49 16.26 14.86 -3.24
N LYS A 50 16.86 15.03 -2.06
CA LYS A 50 17.31 13.90 -1.21
C LYS A 50 16.15 12.98 -0.80
N ALA A 51 15.00 13.55 -0.44
CA ALA A 51 13.81 12.77 -0.11
C ALA A 51 13.23 12.08 -1.35
N LYS A 52 13.22 12.76 -2.50
CA LYS A 52 12.80 12.16 -3.79
C LYS A 52 13.64 10.95 -4.19
N ALA A 53 14.93 10.93 -3.87
CA ALA A 53 15.77 9.76 -4.11
C ALA A 53 15.29 8.53 -3.32
N GLY A 54 14.89 8.71 -2.06
CA GLY A 54 14.30 7.63 -1.25
C GLY A 54 12.95 7.15 -1.78
N ILE A 55 12.10 8.08 -2.22
CA ILE A 55 10.83 7.77 -2.89
C ILE A 55 11.08 6.95 -4.17
N ALA A 56 12.02 7.39 -5.00
CA ALA A 56 12.39 6.71 -6.24
C ALA A 56 12.95 5.31 -5.99
N ALA A 57 13.75 5.12 -4.93
CA ALA A 57 14.24 3.80 -4.55
C ALA A 57 13.09 2.85 -4.15
N ALA A 58 12.12 3.34 -3.35
CA ALA A 58 10.97 2.54 -2.94
C ALA A 58 10.04 2.18 -4.10
N LEU A 59 9.73 3.15 -4.97
CA LEU A 59 8.93 2.90 -6.18
C LEU A 59 9.68 2.02 -7.18
N GLY A 60 10.99 2.20 -7.31
CA GLY A 60 11.86 1.34 -8.11
C GLY A 60 11.80 -0.10 -7.64
N TYR A 61 12.01 -0.35 -6.34
CA TYR A 61 11.88 -1.68 -5.75
C TYR A 61 10.50 -2.31 -6.06
N PHE A 62 9.43 -1.52 -5.96
CA PHE A 62 8.07 -2.00 -6.23
C PHE A 62 7.79 -2.42 -7.69
N ILE A 63 8.43 -1.79 -8.68
CA ILE A 63 8.19 -2.07 -10.11
C ILE A 63 9.24 -2.99 -10.75
N LEU A 64 10.41 -3.12 -10.12
CA LEU A 64 11.51 -3.88 -10.71
C LEU A 64 11.17 -5.37 -10.73
N PRO A 65 11.44 -6.08 -11.84
CA PRO A 65 11.40 -7.54 -11.82
C PRO A 65 12.44 -8.04 -10.81
N MET A 66 12.06 -8.99 -9.95
CA MET A 66 12.92 -9.52 -8.87
C MET A 66 14.33 -9.93 -9.35
N ASP A 67 14.48 -10.29 -10.62
CA ASP A 67 15.73 -10.74 -11.24
C ASP A 67 16.79 -9.64 -11.45
N ILE A 68 16.47 -8.35 -11.25
CA ILE A 68 17.42 -7.23 -11.45
C ILE A 68 18.18 -6.86 -10.18
N ILE A 69 17.77 -7.33 -8.99
CA ILE A 69 18.44 -6.96 -7.72
C ILE A 69 19.61 -7.92 -7.47
N PRO A 70 20.88 -7.54 -7.72
CA PRO A 70 22.04 -8.39 -7.48
C PRO A 70 22.44 -8.25 -6.01
N ASP A 71 22.43 -9.35 -5.25
CA ASP A 71 22.97 -9.59 -3.88
C ASP A 71 22.73 -8.57 -2.74
N ILE A 72 22.27 -7.34 -2.99
CA ILE A 72 21.92 -6.33 -1.98
C ILE A 72 20.63 -6.71 -1.25
N ALA A 73 19.78 -7.51 -1.89
CA ALA A 73 18.60 -8.12 -1.27
C ALA A 73 18.92 -9.12 -0.15
N LEU A 74 20.16 -9.64 -0.08
CA LEU A 74 20.54 -10.64 0.93
C LEU A 74 20.62 -10.05 2.36
N VAL A 75 20.78 -8.72 2.49
CA VAL A 75 20.73 -8.01 3.78
C VAL A 75 19.31 -7.53 4.11
N ALA A 76 18.47 -7.31 3.10
CA ALA A 76 17.07 -6.90 3.23
C ALA A 76 16.14 -8.13 3.18
N GLY A 77 16.39 -9.12 4.06
CA GLY A 77 15.56 -10.31 4.15
C GLY A 77 14.09 -9.95 4.37
N PHE A 78 13.25 -10.26 3.39
CA PHE A 78 11.78 -10.31 3.47
C PHE A 78 11.02 -9.00 3.71
N THR A 79 11.36 -7.92 3.02
CA THR A 79 10.49 -6.74 3.05
C THR A 79 9.31 -6.92 2.08
N ASP A 80 8.12 -7.20 2.63
CA ASP A 80 6.81 -7.06 1.97
C ASP A 80 6.81 -5.73 1.19
N ASP A 81 6.51 -5.72 -0.12
CA ASP A 81 6.56 -4.50 -0.95
C ASP A 81 5.78 -3.35 -0.32
N LEU A 82 4.68 -3.69 0.35
CA LEU A 82 3.89 -2.75 1.13
C LEU A 82 4.73 -2.12 2.25
N ALA A 83 5.50 -2.90 3.02
CA ALA A 83 6.35 -2.38 4.09
C ALA A 83 7.41 -1.39 3.58
N VAL A 84 8.00 -1.61 2.41
CA VAL A 84 8.95 -0.65 1.80
C VAL A 84 8.25 0.65 1.43
N LEU A 85 7.08 0.57 0.77
CA LEU A 85 6.27 1.74 0.43
C LEU A 85 5.83 2.49 1.69
N MET A 86 5.40 1.77 2.72
CA MET A 86 5.00 2.32 4.02
C MET A 86 6.15 3.03 4.72
N PHE A 87 7.33 2.41 4.74
CA PHE A 87 8.51 3.00 5.33
C PHE A 87 8.87 4.30 4.62
N ALA A 88 8.94 4.30 3.28
CA ALA A 88 9.20 5.50 2.51
C ALA A 88 8.18 6.60 2.81
N LEU A 89 6.87 6.28 2.81
CA LEU A 89 5.81 7.23 3.15
C LEU A 89 5.99 7.84 4.54
N SER A 90 6.38 7.05 5.54
CA SER A 90 6.60 7.55 6.90
C SER A 90 7.67 8.66 6.92
N GLN A 91 8.73 8.52 6.12
CA GLN A 91 9.85 9.47 6.04
C GLN A 91 9.48 10.78 5.35
N VAL A 92 8.43 10.78 4.53
CA VAL A 92 7.99 11.94 3.74
C VAL A 92 6.57 12.39 4.05
N SER A 93 5.99 11.86 5.13
CA SER A 93 4.59 12.06 5.50
C SER A 93 4.22 13.53 5.70
N HIS A 94 5.16 14.34 6.21
CA HIS A 94 4.98 15.78 6.42
C HIS A 94 4.96 16.60 5.12
N TYR A 95 5.34 16.02 3.98
CA TYR A 95 5.19 16.66 2.67
C TYR A 95 3.85 16.34 2.00
N ILE A 96 3.02 15.48 2.60
CA ILE A 96 1.73 15.10 2.02
C ILE A 96 0.75 16.26 2.13
N THR A 97 0.56 16.97 1.03
CA THR A 97 -0.45 18.03 0.90
C THR A 97 -1.82 17.45 0.51
N ASP A 98 -2.88 18.25 0.68
CA ASP A 98 -4.22 17.87 0.24
C ASP A 98 -4.31 17.66 -1.28
N GLU A 99 -3.51 18.39 -2.05
CA GLU A 99 -3.40 18.20 -3.50
C GLU A 99 -2.85 16.80 -3.84
N VAL A 100 -1.79 16.36 -3.14
CA VAL A 100 -1.21 15.02 -3.32
C VAL A 100 -2.23 13.93 -2.96
N LYS A 101 -2.93 14.08 -1.82
CA LYS A 101 -3.99 13.16 -1.42
C LYS A 101 -5.09 13.10 -2.47
N GLN A 102 -5.54 14.25 -2.97
CA GLN A 102 -6.61 14.33 -3.95
C GLN A 102 -6.21 13.69 -5.28
N ASN A 103 -5.01 13.95 -5.77
CA ASN A 103 -4.49 13.34 -7.00
C ASN A 103 -4.41 11.81 -6.88
N ALA A 104 -3.93 11.31 -5.74
CA ALA A 104 -3.89 9.88 -5.46
C ALA A 104 -5.31 9.27 -5.40
N ARG A 105 -6.25 9.90 -4.69
CA ARG A 105 -7.65 9.47 -4.58
C ARG A 105 -8.34 9.40 -5.93
N VAL A 106 -8.21 10.43 -6.76
CA VAL A 106 -8.82 10.48 -8.10
C VAL A 106 -8.30 9.33 -8.96
N ARG A 107 -6.99 9.12 -9.00
CA ARG A 107 -6.40 8.02 -9.78
C ARG A 107 -6.84 6.66 -9.25
N LEU A 108 -6.86 6.49 -7.93
CA LEU A 108 -7.26 5.24 -7.29
C LEU A 108 -8.74 4.92 -7.56
N GLN A 109 -9.63 5.91 -7.55
CA GLN A 109 -11.05 5.72 -7.87
C GLN A 109 -11.27 5.33 -9.34
N GLN A 110 -10.47 5.87 -10.27
CA GLN A 110 -10.52 5.47 -11.69
C GLN A 110 -10.22 3.98 -11.85
N TRP A 111 -9.25 3.44 -11.12
CA TRP A 111 -8.85 2.02 -11.20
C TRP A 111 -9.71 1.10 -10.33
N PHE A 112 -10.22 1.62 -9.21
CA PHE A 112 -11.05 0.87 -8.28
C PHE A 112 -12.39 1.59 -8.04
N PRO A 113 -13.28 1.67 -9.05
CA PRO A 113 -14.52 2.44 -8.97
C PRO A 113 -15.49 1.96 -7.89
N ARG A 114 -15.33 0.71 -7.42
CA ARG A 114 -16.13 0.14 -6.33
C ARG A 114 -15.55 0.43 -4.93
N ALA A 115 -14.40 1.09 -4.83
CA ALA A 115 -13.80 1.45 -3.54
C ALA A 115 -14.57 2.63 -2.94
N LYS A 116 -15.19 2.42 -1.78
CA LYS A 116 -15.94 3.46 -1.07
C LYS A 116 -14.97 4.51 -0.50
N ALA A 117 -15.37 5.79 -0.51
CA ALA A 117 -14.59 6.90 0.05
C ALA A 117 -14.15 6.63 1.51
N GLU A 118 -15.06 6.15 2.36
CA GLU A 118 -14.79 5.73 3.75
C GLU A 118 -13.65 4.69 3.86
N HIS A 119 -13.45 3.86 2.82
CA HIS A 119 -12.37 2.89 2.80
C HIS A 119 -11.03 3.55 2.52
N LEU A 120 -11.01 4.59 1.69
CA LEU A 120 -9.81 5.37 1.36
C LEU A 120 -9.37 6.19 2.56
N GLU A 121 -10.30 6.87 3.23
CA GLU A 121 -10.02 7.63 4.46
C GLU A 121 -9.46 6.74 5.57
N ARG A 122 -10.04 5.54 5.77
CA ARG A 122 -9.48 4.55 6.71
C ARG A 122 -8.08 4.06 6.32
N ILE A 123 -7.77 4.00 5.03
CA ILE A 123 -6.42 3.66 4.60
C ILE A 123 -5.50 4.81 4.99
N GLU A 124 -5.82 6.04 4.62
CA GLU A 124 -4.99 7.21 4.91
C GLU A 124 -4.75 7.43 6.41
N SER A 125 -5.76 7.20 7.25
CA SER A 125 -5.59 7.28 8.71
C SER A 125 -4.67 6.20 9.24
N ARG A 126 -4.70 4.98 8.69
CA ARG A 126 -3.75 3.91 9.01
C ARG A 126 -2.36 4.14 8.44
N LEU A 127 -2.24 4.89 7.35
CA LEU A 127 -0.97 5.24 6.72
C LEU A 127 -0.23 6.36 7.48
N GLY A 128 -0.85 6.99 8.48
CA GLY A 128 -0.28 8.13 9.20
C GLY A 128 -0.15 9.42 8.36
N ALA A 129 -0.72 9.43 7.15
CA ALA A 129 -0.77 10.59 6.24
C ALA A 129 -1.85 11.62 6.62
N VAL A 130 -2.67 11.29 7.60
CA VAL A 130 -3.65 12.17 8.24
C VAL A 130 -3.25 12.27 9.71
N LYS A 131 -2.23 13.06 9.99
CA LYS A 131 -2.18 13.74 11.29
C LYS A 131 -2.77 15.12 11.03
N GLU A 132 -3.93 15.36 11.63
CA GLU A 132 -4.43 16.72 11.88
C GLU A 132 -3.41 17.50 12.73
#